data_AF-A0A553QHI7-F1
#
_entry.id   AF-A0A553QHI7-F1
#
_cell.length_a   1.000
_cell.length_b   1.000
_cell.length_c   1.000
_cell.angle_alpha   90.00
_cell.angle_beta   90.00
_cell.angle_gamma   90.00
#
_symmetry.space_group_name_H-M   'P 1'
#
loop_
_entity.id
_entity.type
_entity.pdbx_description
1 polymer ?
#
loop_
_entity_poly.entity_id
_entity_poly.type
_entity_poly.pdbx_seq_one_letter_code
_entity_poly.pdbx_strand_id
1 'polypeptide(L)'
;MGHKLQIDQNEKLAMFGATFVLAIDGFSSKIVCFSSMPIKNNLLNNEDVFRSTVVNHGMWDQIRVDHGKEFYLSLFLQEMIEALVELVVQELLDMEDNLVRYCVSSFTCQLCHLGISRVVQAWNEHRIPGKGIPNVLAEGGCLKKISEELLPH
;
A
#
# COMPACT_ATOMS: atom_id res chain seq x y z
N MET A 1 -19.36 4.50 7.34
CA MET A 1 -18.21 4.67 6.44
C MET A 1 -18.24 6.09 5.89
N GLY A 2 -17.08 6.66 5.56
CA GLY A 2 -17.00 7.97 4.90
C GLY A 2 -17.17 7.86 3.39
N HIS A 3 -17.76 8.84 2.71
CA HIS A 3 -18.12 8.67 1.29
C HIS A 3 -16.93 8.52 0.33
N LYS A 4 -15.88 9.34 0.49
CA LYS A 4 -14.70 9.31 -0.38
C LYS A 4 -13.46 9.84 0.32
N LEU A 5 -12.35 9.13 0.24
CA LEU A 5 -11.02 9.62 0.62
C LEU A 5 -10.24 9.94 -0.65
N GLN A 6 -9.72 11.16 -0.78
CA GLN A 6 -8.80 11.51 -1.86
C GLN A 6 -7.36 11.50 -1.33
N ILE A 7 -6.51 10.67 -1.92
CA ILE A 7 -5.08 10.63 -1.60
C ILE A 7 -4.33 11.18 -2.82
N ASP A 8 -3.53 12.22 -2.60
CA ASP A 8 -2.80 12.94 -3.64
C ASP A 8 -1.39 13.28 -3.17
N GLN A 9 -0.47 13.51 -4.11
CA GLN A 9 0.93 13.80 -3.84
C GLN A 9 1.37 15.15 -4.42
N ASN A 10 2.34 15.77 -3.76
CA ASN A 10 3.00 16.98 -4.21
C ASN A 10 4.50 16.74 -4.37
N GLU A 11 4.96 16.89 -5.61
CA GLU A 11 6.36 16.68 -6.03
C GLU A 11 7.11 17.98 -6.32
N LYS A 12 6.57 19.15 -5.94
CA LYS A 12 7.25 20.44 -6.17
C LYS A 12 8.66 20.51 -5.57
N LEU A 13 8.91 19.76 -4.50
CA LEU A 13 10.21 19.65 -3.84
C LEU A 13 10.97 18.37 -4.18
N ALA A 14 10.55 17.62 -5.22
CA ALA A 14 11.21 16.38 -5.61
C ALA A 14 12.68 16.59 -5.99
N MET A 15 13.03 17.76 -6.55
CA MET A 15 14.42 18.13 -6.84
C MET A 15 15.32 18.23 -5.59
N PHE A 16 14.72 18.44 -4.42
CA PHE A 16 15.39 18.45 -3.13
C PHE A 16 15.24 17.12 -2.37
N GLY A 17 14.74 16.08 -3.05
CA GLY A 17 14.51 14.76 -2.45
C GLY A 17 13.37 14.77 -1.44
N ALA A 18 12.28 15.50 -1.71
CA ALA A 18 11.09 15.50 -0.86
C ALA A 18 9.82 15.32 -1.69
N THR A 19 8.99 14.37 -1.29
CA THR A 19 7.62 14.17 -1.79
C THR A 19 6.68 14.21 -0.59
N PHE A 20 5.55 14.89 -0.76
CA PHE A 20 4.50 14.97 0.26
C PHE A 20 3.27 14.26 -0.25
N VAL A 21 2.63 13.48 0.61
CA VAL A 21 1.36 12.81 0.32
C VAL A 21 0.34 13.29 1.33
N LEU A 22 -0.86 13.63 0.85
CA LEU A 22 -1.98 14.09 1.67
C LEU A 22 -3.16 13.15 1.49
N ALA A 23 -3.84 12.85 2.59
CA ALA A 23 -5.16 12.23 2.58
C ALA A 23 -6.21 13.29 2.97
N ILE A 24 -7.20 13.45 2.11
CA ILE A 24 -8.22 14.50 2.19
C ILE A 24 -9.59 13.83 2.21
N ASP A 25 -10.37 14.12 3.24
CA ASP A 25 -11.77 13.70 3.28
C ASP A 25 -12.57 14.42 2.19
N GLY A 26 -13.16 13.65 1.28
CA GLY A 26 -13.84 14.17 0.10
C GLY A 26 -15.19 14.82 0.39
N PHE A 27 -15.74 14.67 1.59
CA PHE A 27 -16.97 15.33 2.00
C PHE A 27 -16.69 16.71 2.63
N SER A 28 -15.82 16.76 3.64
CA SER A 28 -15.50 17.98 4.39
C SER A 28 -14.33 18.78 3.83
N SER A 29 -13.59 18.24 2.86
CA SER A 29 -12.31 18.77 2.37
C SER A 29 -11.23 18.89 3.47
N LYS A 30 -11.43 18.23 4.62
CA LYS A 30 -10.47 18.21 5.72
C LYS A 30 -9.27 17.34 5.33
N ILE A 31 -8.06 17.86 5.51
CA ILE A 31 -6.85 17.03 5.49
C ILE A 31 -6.87 16.17 6.76
N VAL A 32 -6.99 14.85 6.57
CA VAL A 32 -7.07 13.87 7.65
C VAL A 32 -5.73 13.24 7.97
N CYS A 33 -4.81 13.20 7.01
CA CYS A 33 -3.47 12.68 7.21
C CYS A 33 -2.47 13.28 6.20
N PHE A 34 -1.18 13.24 6.53
CA PHE A 34 -0.10 13.57 5.63
C PHE A 34 1.15 12.75 5.94
N SER A 35 1.99 12.54 4.93
CA SER A 35 3.34 12.00 5.10
C SER A 35 4.34 12.72 4.19
N SER A 36 5.60 12.78 4.61
CA SER A 36 6.71 13.29 3.81
C SER A 36 7.75 12.19 3.65
N MET A 37 8.18 11.92 2.42
CA MET A 37 9.15 10.87 2.12
C MET A 37 10.20 11.32 1.11
N PRO A 38 11.43 10.78 1.16
CA PRO A 38 12.47 11.18 0.24
C PRO A 38 12.19 10.81 -1.22
N ILE A 39 11.61 9.61 -1.40
CA ILE A 39 11.22 9.03 -2.68
C ILE A 39 9.90 8.30 -2.43
N LYS A 40 9.00 8.34 -3.42
CA LYS A 40 7.72 7.62 -3.40
C LYS A 40 7.92 6.17 -3.00
N ASN A 41 7.15 5.71 -2.00
CA ASN A 41 7.25 4.36 -1.48
C ASN A 41 5.85 3.82 -1.14
N ASN A 42 5.48 2.71 -1.78
CA ASN A 42 4.20 2.04 -1.56
C ASN A 42 3.98 1.62 -0.09
N LEU A 43 5.03 1.15 0.59
CA LEU A 43 4.93 0.71 1.98
C LEU A 43 4.71 1.90 2.91
N LEU A 44 5.46 3.00 2.72
CA LEU A 44 5.28 4.21 3.53
C LEU A 44 3.92 4.85 3.28
N ASN A 45 3.47 4.91 2.02
CA ASN A 45 2.12 5.36 1.70
C ASN A 45 1.05 4.52 2.40
N ASN A 46 1.24 3.19 2.42
CA ASN A 46 0.30 2.30 3.08
C ASN A 46 0.28 2.49 4.61
N GLU A 47 1.43 2.51 5.26
CA GLU A 47 1.52 2.60 6.72
C GLU A 47 1.21 4.01 7.23
N ASP A 48 1.89 5.02 6.69
CA ASP A 48 1.85 6.38 7.25
C ASP A 48 0.61 7.16 6.81
N VAL A 49 0.05 6.86 5.64
CA VAL A 49 -1.11 7.58 5.10
C VAL A 49 -2.37 6.74 5.20
N PHE A 50 -2.45 5.62 4.47
CA PHE A 50 -3.69 4.83 4.41
C PHE A 50 -4.08 4.25 5.77
N ARG A 51 -3.22 3.44 6.37
CA ARG A 51 -3.47 2.78 7.65
C ARG A 51 -3.70 3.79 8.77
N SER A 52 -2.85 4.81 8.86
CA SER A 52 -3.01 5.90 9.83
C SER A 52 -4.38 6.58 9.71
N THR A 53 -4.82 6.86 8.49
CA THR A 53 -6.13 7.46 8.23
C THR A 53 -7.28 6.54 8.65
N VAL A 54 -7.22 5.25 8.27
CA VAL A 54 -8.26 4.27 8.62
C VAL A 54 -8.37 4.06 10.13
N VAL A 55 -7.23 3.96 10.84
CA VAL A 55 -7.21 3.79 12.30
C VAL A 55 -7.83 4.99 13.03
N ASN A 56 -7.52 6.21 12.58
CA ASN A 56 -7.93 7.43 13.30
C ASN A 56 -9.34 7.92 12.93
N HIS A 57 -9.85 7.54 11.75
CA HIS A 57 -11.07 8.12 11.20
C HIS A 57 -12.07 7.10 10.67
N GLY A 58 -11.74 5.81 10.70
CA GLY A 58 -12.52 4.76 10.07
C GLY A 58 -12.27 4.65 8.57
N MET A 59 -12.96 3.72 7.92
CA MET A 59 -12.79 3.44 6.50
C MET A 59 -13.76 4.27 5.65
N TRP A 60 -13.31 4.65 4.45
CA TRP A 60 -14.14 5.28 3.43
C TRP A 60 -14.63 4.24 2.43
N ASP A 61 -15.79 4.45 1.82
CA ASP A 61 -16.40 3.59 0.79
C ASP A 61 -15.64 3.64 -0.55
N GLN A 62 -14.83 4.69 -0.74
CA GLN A 62 -14.06 4.87 -1.96
C GLN A 62 -12.73 5.57 -1.64
N ILE A 63 -11.64 5.00 -2.15
CA ILE A 63 -10.35 5.70 -2.23
C ILE A 63 -10.16 6.19 -3.66
N ARG A 64 -9.91 7.49 -3.80
CA ARG A 64 -9.54 8.13 -5.05
C ARG A 64 -8.07 8.51 -5.01
N VAL A 65 -7.33 8.01 -6.00
CA VAL A 65 -5.93 8.33 -6.26
C VAL A 65 -5.75 8.66 -7.73
N ASP A 66 -4.65 9.30 -8.07
CA ASP A 66 -4.20 9.42 -9.46
C ASP A 66 -3.75 8.05 -10.01
N HIS A 67 -3.58 7.94 -11.32
CA HIS A 67 -3.17 6.70 -12.03
C HIS A 67 -1.71 6.25 -11.73
N GLY A 68 -1.15 6.67 -10.60
CA GLY A 68 0.15 6.28 -10.09
C GLY A 68 0.18 4.85 -9.55
N LYS A 69 1.38 4.26 -9.51
CA LYS A 69 1.60 2.89 -8.99
C LYS A 69 1.92 2.87 -7.49
N GLU A 70 2.10 4.04 -6.90
CA GLU A 70 2.53 4.27 -5.52
C GLU A 70 1.43 4.11 -4.47
N PHE A 71 0.18 3.93 -4.91
CA PHE A 71 -0.97 3.68 -4.04
C PHE A 71 -1.59 2.30 -4.24
N TYR A 72 -0.99 1.46 -5.08
CA TYR A 72 -1.57 0.17 -5.43
C TYR A 72 -1.79 -0.71 -4.20
N LEU A 73 -0.81 -0.75 -3.29
CA LEU A 73 -0.93 -1.54 -2.06
C LEU A 73 -2.12 -1.10 -1.20
N SER A 74 -2.33 0.21 -1.08
CA SER A 74 -3.46 0.77 -0.33
C SER A 74 -4.81 0.43 -0.97
N LEU A 75 -4.91 0.53 -2.30
CA LEU A 75 -6.13 0.16 -3.03
C LEU A 75 -6.44 -1.33 -2.88
N PHE A 76 -5.43 -2.19 -3.05
CA PHE A 76 -5.58 -3.63 -2.90
C PHE A 76 -6.04 -4.03 -1.49
N LEU A 77 -5.44 -3.43 -0.45
CA LEU A 77 -5.83 -3.70 0.93
C LEU A 77 -7.25 -3.20 1.24
N GLN A 78 -7.63 -2.04 0.71
CA GLN A 78 -8.99 -1.51 0.84
C GLN A 78 -10.02 -2.49 0.27
N GLU A 79 -9.86 -2.91 -0.99
CA GLU A 79 -10.79 -3.84 -1.65
C GLU A 79 -10.92 -5.17 -0.88
N MET A 80 -9.80 -5.68 -0.36
CA MET A 80 -9.82 -6.89 0.47
C MET A 80 -10.55 -6.70 1.80
N ILE A 81 -10.30 -5.59 2.50
CA ILE A 81 -10.93 -5.32 3.79
C ILE A 81 -12.44 -5.12 3.60
N GLU A 82 -12.86 -4.38 2.56
CA GLU A 82 -14.26 -4.20 2.21
C GLU A 82 -14.98 -5.54 2.01
N ALA A 83 -14.40 -6.43 1.19
CA ALA A 83 -14.98 -7.74 0.94
C ALA A 83 -15.11 -8.59 2.22
N LEU A 84 -14.07 -8.61 3.07
CA LEU A 84 -14.13 -9.35 4.34
C LEU A 84 -15.17 -8.77 5.29
N VAL A 85 -15.25 -7.45 5.40
CA VAL A 85 -16.26 -6.77 6.24
C VAL A 85 -17.67 -7.07 5.73
N GLU A 86 -17.88 -7.03 4.42
CA GLU A 86 -19.19 -7.36 3.83
C GLU A 86 -19.60 -8.80 4.13
N LEU A 87 -18.69 -9.76 4.02
CA LEU A 87 -18.96 -11.15 4.38
C LEU A 87 -19.31 -11.34 5.86
N VAL A 88 -18.70 -10.55 6.75
CA VAL A 88 -19.07 -10.52 8.17
C VAL A 88 -20.46 -9.92 8.37
N VAL A 89 -20.76 -8.80 7.70
CA VAL A 89 -22.07 -8.12 7.77
C VAL A 89 -23.20 -9.00 7.25
N GLN A 90 -22.92 -9.80 6.22
CA GLN A 90 -23.87 -10.78 5.67
C GLN A 90 -23.99 -12.06 6.51
N GLU A 91 -23.34 -12.11 7.68
CA GLU A 91 -23.30 -13.27 8.59
C GLU A 91 -22.74 -14.54 7.92
N LEU A 92 -21.95 -14.39 6.85
CA LEU A 92 -21.28 -15.48 6.14
C LEU A 92 -19.92 -15.83 6.76
N LEU A 93 -19.32 -14.90 7.50
CA LEU A 93 -18.11 -15.10 8.30
C LEU A 93 -18.38 -14.73 9.76
N ASP A 94 -18.32 -15.74 10.62
CA ASP A 94 -18.36 -15.55 12.08
C ASP A 94 -16.94 -15.30 12.61
N MET A 95 -16.63 -14.03 12.91
CA MET A 95 -15.32 -13.64 13.45
C MET A 95 -15.23 -13.76 14.98
N GLU A 96 -16.32 -14.14 15.66
CA GLU A 96 -16.32 -14.48 17.09
C GLU A 96 -15.83 -15.93 17.32
N ASP A 97 -16.03 -16.81 16.33
CA ASP A 97 -15.45 -18.15 16.34
C ASP A 97 -13.92 -18.11 16.12
N ASN A 98 -13.17 -18.67 17.07
CA ASN A 98 -11.70 -18.67 17.04
C ASN A 98 -11.10 -19.43 15.86
N LEU A 99 -11.71 -20.54 15.43
CA LEU A 99 -11.26 -21.34 14.31
C LEU A 99 -11.52 -20.60 13.00
N VAL A 100 -12.72 -20.05 12.81
CA VAL A 100 -13.05 -19.25 11.63
C VAL A 100 -12.12 -18.04 11.55
N ARG A 101 -11.94 -17.30 12.64
CA ARG A 101 -11.02 -16.16 12.72
C ARG A 101 -9.58 -16.54 12.34
N TYR A 102 -9.08 -17.68 12.81
CA TYR A 102 -7.74 -18.18 12.43
C TYR A 102 -7.67 -18.53 10.95
N CYS A 103 -8.66 -19.27 10.43
CA CYS A 103 -8.72 -19.65 9.01
C CYS A 103 -8.79 -18.42 8.10
N VAL A 104 -9.67 -17.46 8.40
CA VAL A 104 -9.80 -16.20 7.66
C VAL A 104 -8.49 -15.41 7.72
N SER A 105 -7.85 -15.30 8.90
CA SER A 105 -6.57 -14.61 9.02
C SER A 105 -5.48 -15.25 8.16
N SER A 106 -5.36 -16.58 8.20
CA SER A 106 -4.37 -17.32 7.41
C SER A 106 -4.60 -17.15 5.90
N PHE A 107 -5.85 -17.29 5.47
CA PHE A 107 -6.24 -17.10 4.08
C PHE A 107 -5.98 -15.67 3.59
N THR A 108 -6.38 -14.67 4.38
CA THR A 108 -6.13 -13.26 4.10
C THR A 108 -4.63 -12.97 3.99
N CYS A 109 -3.79 -13.54 4.86
CA CYS A 109 -2.34 -13.41 4.74
C CYS A 109 -1.81 -13.99 3.41
N GLN A 110 -2.30 -15.15 2.98
CA GLN A 110 -1.90 -15.75 1.70
C GLN A 110 -2.34 -14.90 0.50
N LEU A 111 -3.58 -14.38 0.53
CA LEU A 111 -4.07 -13.46 -0.49
C LEU A 111 -3.24 -12.18 -0.56
N CYS A 112 -2.92 -11.57 0.59
CA CYS A 112 -2.04 -10.42 0.65
C CYS A 112 -0.67 -10.71 0.06
N HIS A 113 -0.09 -11.87 0.39
CA HIS A 113 1.19 -12.29 -0.16
C HIS A 113 1.15 -12.45 -1.69
N LEU A 114 0.07 -13.04 -2.22
CA LEU A 114 -0.15 -13.17 -3.66
C LEU A 114 -0.28 -11.80 -4.35
N GLY A 115 -1.08 -10.90 -3.77
CA GLY A 115 -1.24 -9.52 -4.25
C GLY A 115 0.08 -8.78 -4.30
N ILE A 116 0.82 -8.76 -3.19
CA ILE A 116 2.15 -8.13 -3.10
C ILE A 116 3.12 -8.75 -4.11
N SER A 117 3.12 -10.06 -4.29
CA SER A 117 4.00 -10.73 -5.26
C SER A 117 3.73 -10.25 -6.69
N ARG A 118 2.46 -10.11 -7.07
CA ARG A 118 2.05 -9.55 -8.37
C ARG A 118 2.51 -8.10 -8.53
N VAL A 119 2.40 -7.29 -7.47
CA VAL A 119 2.90 -5.91 -7.47
C VAL A 119 4.40 -5.87 -7.69
N VAL A 120 5.16 -6.65 -6.92
CA VAL A 120 6.62 -6.71 -7.02
C VAL A 120 7.04 -7.11 -8.43
N GLN A 121 6.39 -8.11 -9.02
CA GLN A 121 6.64 -8.51 -10.41
C GLN A 121 6.36 -7.36 -11.39
N ALA A 122 5.13 -6.81 -11.38
CA ALA A 122 4.73 -5.74 -12.30
C ALA A 122 5.54 -4.46 -12.11
N TRP A 123 5.98 -4.19 -10.87
CA TRP A 123 6.90 -3.10 -10.57
C TRP A 123 8.28 -3.41 -11.14
N ASN A 124 8.86 -4.58 -10.94
CA ASN A 124 10.22 -4.82 -11.42
C ASN A 124 10.31 -4.98 -12.96
N GLU A 125 9.20 -5.23 -13.63
CA GLU A 125 9.09 -5.30 -15.09
C GLU A 125 8.75 -3.96 -15.77
N HIS A 126 8.40 -2.91 -15.02
CA HIS A 126 7.99 -1.64 -15.65
C HIS A 126 9.15 -0.90 -16.32
N ARG A 127 8.86 -0.16 -17.40
CA ARG A 127 9.86 0.70 -18.04
C ARG A 127 9.94 2.06 -17.35
N ILE A 128 11.12 2.41 -16.85
CA ILE A 128 11.46 3.74 -16.34
C ILE A 128 11.96 4.60 -17.52
N PRO A 129 11.29 5.74 -17.84
CA PRO A 129 11.73 6.65 -18.89
C PRO A 129 13.19 7.08 -18.70
N GLY A 130 13.99 6.94 -19.75
CA GLY A 130 15.41 7.32 -19.73
C GLY A 130 16.35 6.41 -18.92
N LYS A 131 15.84 5.40 -18.19
CA LYS A 131 16.68 4.45 -17.43
C LYS A 131 16.60 3.03 -17.95
N GLY A 132 15.41 2.49 -18.23
CA GLY A 132 15.24 1.08 -18.64
C GLY A 132 14.30 0.32 -17.70
N ILE A 133 14.43 -1.01 -17.62
CA ILE A 133 13.57 -1.88 -16.80
C ILE A 133 14.33 -2.29 -15.53
N PRO A 134 13.75 -2.18 -14.31
CA PRO A 134 14.44 -2.51 -13.06
C PRO A 134 15.12 -3.88 -13.06
N ASN A 135 14.45 -4.94 -13.51
CA ASN A 135 15.04 -6.29 -13.59
C ASN A 135 16.31 -6.33 -14.46
N VAL A 136 16.31 -5.61 -15.59
CA VAL A 136 17.48 -5.52 -16.49
C VAL A 136 18.58 -4.66 -15.87
N LEU A 137 18.20 -3.57 -15.20
CA LEU A 137 19.16 -2.68 -14.54
C LEU A 137 19.85 -3.32 -13.34
N ALA A 138 19.16 -4.22 -12.64
CA ALA A 138 19.67 -4.97 -11.51
C ALA A 138 20.43 -6.25 -11.92
N GLU A 139 20.48 -6.57 -13.21
CA GLU A 139 21.14 -7.75 -13.74
C GLU A 139 22.65 -7.68 -13.43
N GLY A 140 23.16 -8.67 -12.67
CA GLY A 140 24.53 -8.67 -12.13
C GLY A 140 24.64 -8.32 -10.64
N GLY A 141 23.58 -7.79 -10.02
CA GLY A 141 23.52 -7.49 -8.59
C GLY A 141 24.43 -6.34 -8.13
N CYS A 142 24.57 -6.17 -6.81
CA CYS A 142 25.45 -5.15 -6.25
C CYS A 142 26.93 -5.57 -6.34
N LEU A 143 27.80 -4.66 -6.80
CA LEU A 143 29.26 -4.89 -6.87
C LEU A 143 29.91 -5.15 -5.50
N LYS A 144 29.30 -4.68 -4.41
CA LYS A 144 29.75 -4.92 -3.03
C LYS A 144 28.88 -6.00 -2.37
N LYS A 145 29.06 -7.26 -2.77
CA LYS A 145 28.47 -8.39 -2.04
C LYS A 145 29.16 -8.52 -0.68
N ILE A 146 28.36 -8.70 0.37
CA ILE A 146 28.84 -8.98 1.73
C ILE A 146 28.80 -10.51 1.91
N SER A 147 29.80 -11.08 2.59
CA SER A 147 29.80 -12.52 2.91
C SER A 147 28.56 -12.87 3.74
N GLU A 148 27.95 -14.03 3.47
CA GLU A 148 26.84 -14.56 4.30
C GLU A 148 27.25 -14.72 5.77
N GLU A 149 28.54 -14.97 6.03
CA GLU A 149 29.11 -15.09 7.39
C GLU A 149 29.01 -13.79 8.21
N LEU A 150 28.79 -12.65 7.55
CA LEU A 150 28.64 -11.35 8.20
C LEU A 150 27.16 -10.97 8.39
N LEU A 151 26.22 -11.81 7.95
CA LEU A 151 24.79 -11.59 8.13
C LEU A 151 24.32 -12.13 9.50
N PRO A 152 23.36 -11.47 10.16
CA PRO A 152 22.76 -12.00 11.39
C PRO A 152 22.05 -13.34 11.14
N HIS A 153 22.17 -14.27 12.09
CA HIS A 153 21.38 -15.50 12.14
C HIS A 153 19.98 -15.25 12.72
#